data_AF-A0A8T5LBK5-F1
#
_entry.id   AF-A0A8T5LBK5-F1
#
_cell.length_a   1.000
_cell.length_b   1.000
_cell.length_c   1.000
_cell.angle_alpha   90.00
_cell.angle_beta   90.00
_cell.angle_gamma   90.00
#
_symmetry.space_group_name_H-M   'P 1'
#
loop_
_entity.id
_entity.type
_entity.pdbx_description
1 polymer ?
#
loop_
_entity_poly.entity_id
_entity_poly.type
_entity_poly.pdbx_seq_one_letter_code
_entity_poly.pdbx_strand_id
1 'polypeptide(L)'
;MDGKDDKFIMMNMDDKRAKKIAEALGNPTCKKIIDYLTYNSEKSEDDIAKALGIPINTAEYNLKKLIASGLVDKTKKFFFSIFASSCLMHTT
;
A
#
# COMPACT_ATOMS: atom_id res chain seq x y z
N MET A 1 10.86 14.04 -19.97
CA MET A 1 10.73 12.59 -19.69
C MET A 1 10.41 12.50 -18.22
N ASP A 2 9.13 12.38 -17.86
CA ASP A 2 8.65 12.38 -16.48
C ASP A 2 8.97 11.01 -15.87
N GLY A 3 10.17 10.89 -15.30
CA GLY A 3 10.67 9.65 -14.70
C GLY A 3 9.96 9.40 -13.38
N LYS A 4 8.79 8.76 -13.44
CA LYS A 4 8.19 8.14 -12.27
C LYS A 4 8.88 6.80 -12.07
N ASP A 5 9.53 6.64 -10.92
CA ASP A 5 10.11 5.36 -10.54
C ASP A 5 9.04 4.27 -10.65
N ASP A 6 9.26 3.30 -11.53
CA ASP A 6 8.36 2.17 -11.70
C ASP A 6 8.36 1.34 -10.41
N LYS A 7 7.18 1.18 -9.81
CA LYS A 7 6.99 0.42 -8.57
C LYS A 7 6.51 -0.99 -8.89
N PHE A 8 7.25 -1.98 -8.43
CA PHE A 8 6.95 -3.39 -8.67
C PHE A 8 6.50 -4.09 -7.38
N ILE A 9 5.58 -5.05 -7.54
CA ILE A 9 5.13 -5.93 -6.46
C ILE A 9 5.43 -7.36 -6.87
N MET A 10 6.16 -8.07 -6.00
CA MET A 10 6.42 -9.50 -6.14
C MET A 10 5.42 -10.27 -5.28
N MET A 11 4.73 -11.24 -5.89
CA MET A 11 3.78 -12.10 -5.19
C MET A 11 3.85 -13.53 -5.73
N ASN A 12 3.41 -14.48 -4.92
CA ASN A 12 3.25 -15.86 -5.37
C ASN A 12 1.98 -15.98 -6.24
N MET A 13 2.06 -16.70 -7.36
CA MET A 13 0.92 -16.92 -8.27
C MET A 13 -0.24 -17.69 -7.62
N ASP A 14 0.07 -18.58 -6.67
CA ASP A 14 -0.91 -19.39 -5.95
C ASP A 14 -1.35 -18.74 -4.63
N ASP A 15 -0.99 -17.47 -4.38
CA ASP A 15 -1.45 -16.76 -3.19
C ASP A 15 -2.99 -16.65 -3.22
N LYS A 16 -3.64 -17.21 -2.21
CA LYS A 16 -5.11 -17.17 -2.06
C LYS A 16 -5.66 -15.73 -1.99
N ARG A 17 -4.81 -14.74 -1.72
CA ARG A 17 -5.13 -13.30 -1.70
C ARG A 17 -4.98 -12.64 -3.07
N ALA A 18 -4.49 -13.33 -4.12
CA ALA A 18 -4.21 -12.76 -5.44
C ALA A 18 -5.37 -11.94 -6.00
N LYS A 19 -6.62 -12.43 -5.87
CA LYS A 19 -7.82 -11.66 -6.27
C LYS A 19 -7.95 -10.34 -5.52
N LYS A 20 -7.79 -10.36 -4.19
CA LYS A 20 -7.88 -9.15 -3.35
C LYS A 20 -6.74 -8.17 -3.64
N ILE A 21 -5.55 -8.69 -3.91
CA ILE A 21 -4.38 -7.90 -4.32
C ILE A 21 -4.69 -7.19 -5.65
N ALA A 22 -5.16 -7.92 -6.66
CA ALA A 22 -5.54 -7.33 -7.96
C ALA A 22 -6.62 -6.24 -7.82
N GLU A 23 -7.66 -6.50 -7.02
CA GLU A 23 -8.71 -5.52 -6.73
C GLU A 23 -8.16 -4.26 -6.03
N ALA A 24 -7.24 -4.43 -5.08
CA ALA A 24 -6.60 -3.32 -4.38
C ALA A 24 -5.70 -2.51 -5.32
N LEU A 25 -4.91 -3.15 -6.20
CA LEU A 25 -4.02 -2.47 -7.15
C LEU A 25 -4.76 -1.79 -8.30
N GLY A 26 -5.93 -2.30 -8.68
CA GLY A 26 -6.85 -1.64 -9.61
C GLY A 26 -7.46 -0.35 -9.07
N ASN A 27 -7.40 -0.13 -7.75
CA ASN A 27 -7.97 1.06 -7.11
C ASN A 27 -6.91 2.18 -6.97
N PRO A 28 -7.13 3.37 -7.56
CA PRO A 28 -6.16 4.46 -7.52
C PRO A 28 -5.91 5.00 -6.10
N THR A 29 -6.92 5.01 -5.23
CA THR A 29 -6.78 5.48 -3.85
C THR A 29 -5.96 4.49 -3.02
N CYS A 30 -6.17 3.20 -3.20
CA CYS A 30 -5.33 2.17 -2.57
C CYS A 30 -3.86 2.34 -2.95
N LYS A 31 -3.56 2.57 -4.24
CA LYS A 31 -2.19 2.83 -4.71
C LYS A 31 -1.56 4.06 -4.06
N LYS A 32 -2.31 5.16 -3.93
CA LYS A 32 -1.86 6.37 -3.23
C LYS A 32 -1.53 6.11 -1.75
N ILE A 33 -2.36 5.31 -1.09
CA ILE A 33 -2.14 4.94 0.32
C ILE A 33 -0.88 4.07 0.46
N ILE A 34 -0.70 3.06 -0.39
CA ILE A 34 0.52 2.23 -0.39
C ILE A 34 1.75 3.11 -0.60
N ASP A 35 1.71 3.95 -1.64
CA ASP A 35 2.81 4.83 -2.01
C ASP A 35 3.20 5.78 -0.87
N TYR A 36 2.21 6.41 -0.23
CA TYR A 36 2.44 7.26 0.93
C TYR A 36 3.07 6.48 2.10
N LEU A 37 2.56 5.29 2.40
CA LEU A 37 3.05 4.44 3.50
C LEU A 37 4.45 3.84 3.23
N THR A 38 4.89 3.74 1.97
CA THR A 38 6.25 3.31 1.62
C THR A 38 7.31 4.30 2.16
N TYR A 39 7.00 5.60 2.14
CA TYR A 39 7.91 6.64 2.65
C TYR A 39 7.54 7.15 4.04
N ASN A 40 6.28 6.97 4.45
CA ASN A 40 5.73 7.47 5.71
C ASN A 40 5.16 6.31 6.51
N SER A 41 6.07 5.54 7.10
CA SER A 41 5.76 4.46 8.02
C SER A 41 4.98 4.91 9.25
N GLU A 42 4.20 4.01 9.84
CA GLU A 42 3.54 4.19 11.14
C GLU A 42 2.62 5.42 11.19
N LYS A 43 1.71 5.52 10.22
CA LYS A 43 0.72 6.61 10.17
C LYS A 43 -0.64 6.13 10.61
N SER A 44 -1.38 6.97 11.32
CA SER A 44 -2.77 6.69 11.65
C SER A 44 -3.68 6.91 10.44
N GLU A 45 -4.89 6.39 10.51
CA GLU A 45 -5.91 6.59 9.46
C GLU A 45 -6.20 8.08 9.21
N ASP A 46 -6.27 8.87 10.28
CA ASP A 46 -6.49 10.32 10.21
C ASP A 46 -5.29 11.03 9.56
N ASP A 47 -4.05 10.62 9.88
CA ASP A 47 -2.85 11.16 9.24
C ASP A 47 -2.84 10.87 7.73
N ILE A 48 -3.24 9.66 7.34
CA ILE A 48 -3.31 9.25 5.93
C ILE A 48 -4.40 10.06 5.20
N ALA A 49 -5.58 10.19 5.81
CA ALA A 49 -6.68 10.96 5.24
C ALA A 49 -6.29 12.43 5.01
N LYS A 50 -5.67 13.05 6.01
CA LYS A 50 -5.16 14.43 5.95
C LYS A 50 -4.06 14.60 4.91
N ALA A 51 -3.05 13.72 4.92
CA ALA A 51 -1.91 13.80 4.00
C ALA A 51 -2.32 13.64 2.53
N LEU A 52 -3.31 12.78 2.27
CA LEU A 52 -3.80 12.51 0.91
C LEU A 52 -4.97 13.40 0.49
N GLY A 53 -5.49 14.26 1.38
CA GLY A 53 -6.64 15.11 1.12
C GLY A 53 -7.92 14.32 0.78
N ILE A 54 -8.10 13.14 1.39
CA ILE A 54 -9.27 12.27 1.16
C ILE A 54 -10.16 12.22 2.39
N PRO A 55 -11.48 11.98 2.24
CA PRO A 55 -12.36 11.78 3.39
C PRO A 55 -11.92 10.59 4.24
N ILE A 56 -12.06 10.70 5.57
CA ILE A 56 -11.64 9.64 6.50
C ILE A 56 -12.36 8.31 6.22
N ASN A 57 -13.66 8.33 5.90
CA ASN A 57 -14.41 7.14 5.50
C ASN A 57 -13.85 6.49 4.21
N THR A 58 -13.34 7.31 3.29
CA THR A 58 -12.67 6.83 2.08
C THR A 58 -11.32 6.20 2.44
N ALA A 59 -10.53 6.81 3.33
CA ALA A 59 -9.30 6.21 3.83
C ALA A 59 -9.58 4.86 4.52
N GLU A 60 -10.56 4.82 5.44
CA GLU A 60 -10.96 3.62 6.19
C GLU A 60 -11.35 2.47 5.24
N TYR A 61 -12.22 2.74 4.27
CA TYR A 61 -12.68 1.74 3.31
C TYR A 61 -11.53 1.14 2.50
N ASN A 62 -10.60 1.98 2.04
CA ASN A 62 -9.46 1.53 1.25
C ASN A 62 -8.41 0.82 2.12
N LEU A 63 -8.19 1.26 3.36
CA LEU A 63 -7.30 0.58 4.32
C LEU A 63 -7.81 -0.81 4.66
N LYS A 64 -9.13 -1.00 4.83
CA LYS A 64 -9.73 -2.33 5.02
C LYS A 64 -9.44 -3.27 3.84
N LYS A 65 -9.54 -2.77 2.60
CA LYS A 65 -9.17 -3.55 1.40
C LYS A 65 -7.69 -3.92 1.40
N LEU A 66 -6.82 -2.96 1.72
CA LEU A 66 -5.37 -3.16 1.76
C LEU A 66 -4.95 -4.17 2.83
N ILE A 67 -5.54 -4.11 4.02
CA ILE A 67 -5.35 -5.12 5.07
C ILE A 67 -5.82 -6.49 4.61
N ALA A 68 -7.02 -6.58 4.03
CA ALA A 68 -7.57 -7.85 3.54
C ALA A 68 -6.72 -8.47 2.41
N SER A 69 -6.01 -7.64 1.64
CA SER A 69 -5.04 -8.08 0.63
C SER A 69 -3.66 -8.43 1.20
N GLY A 70 -3.36 -8.01 2.44
CA GLY A 70 -2.05 -8.17 3.06
C GLY A 70 -0.97 -7.26 2.47
N LEU A 71 -1.34 -6.13 1.87
CA LEU A 71 -0.39 -5.12 1.37
C LEU A 71 -0.06 -4.06 2.43
N VAL A 72 -0.92 -3.92 3.44
CA VAL A 72 -0.76 -3.02 4.59
C VAL A 72 -1.09 -3.80 5.85
N ASP A 73 -0.27 -3.63 6.88
CA ASP A 73 -0.56 -4.15 8.22
C ASP A 73 -1.03 -3.03 9.15
N LYS A 74 -1.81 -3.41 10.15
CA LYS A 74 -2.29 -2.52 11.22
C LYS A 74 -1.74 -2.97 12.56
N THR A 75 -0.95 -2.12 13.20
CA THR A 75 -0.48 -2.33 14.58
C THR A 75 -1.08 -1.25 15.48
N LYS A 76 -1.96 -1.66 16.41
CA LYS A 76 -2.73 -0.76 17.28
C LYS A 76 -3.57 0.25 16.47
N LYS A 77 -3.02 1.45 16.22
CA LYS A 77 -3.64 2.56 15.48
C LYS A 77 -2.85 2.99 14.24
N PHE A 78 -1.72 2.34 13.98
CA PHE A 78 -0.80 2.71 12.92
C PHE A 78 -0.84 1.70 11.79
N PHE A 79 -0.57 2.19 10.59
CA PHE A 79 -0.50 1.42 9.37
C PHE A 79 0.91 1.49 8.79
N PHE A 80 1.35 0.41 8.17
CA PHE A 80 2.63 0.32 7.49
C PHE A 80 2.50 -0.55 6.23
N SER A 81 3.21 -0.19 5.15
CA SER A 81 3.24 -0.99 3.93
C SER A 81 4.21 -2.17 4.10
N ILE A 82 3.71 -3.40 3.99
CA ILE A 82 4.56 -4.60 4.15
C ILE A 82 5.53 -4.74 2.98
N PHE A 83 5.26 -4.05 1.86
CA PHE A 83 6.04 -4.12 0.64
C PHE A 83 7.07 -2.98 0.58
N ALA A 84 8.12 -3.09 1.37
CA ALA A 84 9.27 -2.19 1.24
C ALA A 84 10.03 -2.52 -0.05
N SER A 85 10.02 -1.59 -1.01
CA SER A 85 10.86 -1.67 -2.21
C SER A 85 12.31 -1.38 -1.83
N SER A 86 13.06 -2.42 -1.46
CA SER A 86 14.51 -2.41 -1.54
C SER A 86 14.95 -3.68 -2.26
N CYS A 87 15.12 -3.58 -3.58
CA CYS A 87 15.81 -4.60 -4.35
C CYS A 87 17.25 -4.10 -4.58
N LEU A 88 18.12 -4.35 -3.62
CA LEU A 88 19.56 -4.36 -3.80
C LEU A 88 20.00 -5.80 -3.56
N MET A 89 20.15 -6.60 -4.62
CA MET A 89 21.14 -7.69 -4.76
C MET A 89 21.37 -7.90 -6.27
N HIS A 90 22.33 -7.20 -6.87
CA HIS A 90 23.76 -7.52 -7.04
C HIS A 90 24.01 -8.46 -8.22
N THR A 91 24.71 -7.90 -9.21
CA THR A 91 25.36 -8.55 -10.35
C THR A 91 26.35 -9.61 -9.88
N THR A 92 26.26 -10.84 -10.38
CA THR A 92 27.43 -11.70 -10.68
C THR A 92 27.04 -12.70 -11.76
#